data_AF-A0A7X4VY46-F1
#
_entry.id   AF-A0A7X4VY46-F1
#
_cell.length_a   1.000
_cell.length_b   1.000
_cell.length_c   1.000
_cell.angle_alpha   90.00
_cell.angle_beta   90.00
_cell.angle_gamma   90.00
#
_symmetry.space_group_name_H-M   'P 1'
#
loop_
_entity.id
_entity.type
_entity.pdbx_description
1 polymer ?
#
loop_
_entity_poly.entity_id
_entity_poly.type
_entity_poly.pdbx_seq_one_letter_code
_entity_poly.pdbx_strand_id
1 'polypeptide(L)'
;MKRALAIMVGAALILLLAMLTLVAMPYVQLSSEAVPEQLEPYTTAQQRGRDLYIANGCVYCHSQQPRDPGFSSADGERGWGRPSVPGDYAFDQPHLMGTMRTGPDLFNIGARQPSVDWHLLHLYNPRAVVEGSIMPAYRFLFRVVDTPAEGDRVVKIPGPYGPESGTVVATREALELTSYLLALDRTYPASTLPQAETAQAQGEGQ
;
A
#
# COMPACT_ATOMS: atom_id res chain seq x y z
N MET A 1 -33.65 -26.90 -29.79
CA MET A 1 -34.09 -26.34 -28.48
C MET A 1 -33.57 -27.14 -27.28
N LYS A 2 -33.84 -28.45 -27.14
CA LYS A 2 -33.40 -29.25 -25.95
C LYS A 2 -31.89 -29.23 -25.66
N ARG A 3 -31.03 -29.33 -26.70
CA ARG A 3 -29.57 -29.27 -26.54
C ARG A 3 -29.06 -27.89 -26.10
N ALA A 4 -29.61 -26.83 -26.67
CA ALA A 4 -29.27 -25.46 -26.28
C ALA A 4 -29.67 -25.17 -24.82
N LEU A 5 -30.85 -25.63 -24.40
CA LEU A 5 -31.29 -25.52 -23.00
C LEU A 5 -30.35 -26.28 -22.05
N ALA A 6 -29.95 -27.50 -22.41
CA ALA A 6 -29.00 -28.27 -21.60
C ALA A 6 -27.63 -27.58 -21.46
N ILE A 7 -27.12 -26.99 -22.54
CA ILE A 7 -25.86 -26.22 -22.52
C ILE A 7 -25.99 -24.99 -21.63
N MET A 8 -27.09 -24.23 -21.75
CA MET A 8 -27.31 -23.03 -20.91
C MET A 8 -27.40 -23.39 -19.43
N VAL A 9 -28.14 -24.45 -19.07
CA VAL A 9 -28.25 -24.92 -17.68
C VAL A 9 -26.90 -25.40 -17.16
N GLY A 10 -26.15 -26.18 -17.95
CA GLY A 10 -24.82 -26.65 -17.58
C GLY A 10 -23.84 -25.49 -17.34
N ALA A 11 -23.81 -24.51 -18.24
CA ALA A 11 -22.99 -23.30 -18.09
C ALA A 11 -23.37 -22.50 -16.83
N ALA A 12 -24.67 -22.32 -16.59
CA ALA A 12 -25.16 -21.63 -15.39
C ALA A 12 -24.76 -22.36 -14.10
N LEU A 13 -24.82 -23.69 -14.07
CA LEU A 13 -24.40 -24.49 -12.91
C LEU A 13 -22.88 -24.40 -12.66
N ILE A 14 -22.07 -24.41 -13.73
CA ILE A 14 -20.61 -24.23 -13.62
C ILE A 14 -20.29 -22.83 -13.06
N LEU A 15 -20.93 -21.78 -13.58
CA LEU A 15 -20.74 -20.41 -13.10
C LEU A 15 -21.22 -20.25 -11.65
N LEU A 16 -22.34 -20.87 -11.29
CA LEU A 16 -22.84 -20.88 -9.92
C LEU A 16 -21.85 -21.56 -8.97
N LEU A 17 -21.34 -22.74 -9.35
CA LEU A 17 -20.35 -23.45 -8.54
C LEU A 17 -19.07 -22.61 -8.38
N ALA A 18 -18.57 -22.01 -9.46
CA ALA A 18 -17.39 -21.13 -9.41
C ALA A 18 -17.62 -19.91 -8.51
N MET A 19 -18.81 -19.28 -8.57
CA MET A 19 -19.15 -18.17 -7.68
C MET A 19 -19.20 -18.60 -6.21
N LEU A 20 -19.78 -19.77 -5.93
CA LEU A 20 -19.86 -20.29 -4.56
C LEU A 20 -18.47 -20.62 -3.99
N THR A 21 -17.60 -21.25 -4.78
CA THR A 21 -16.29 -21.72 -4.30
C THR A 21 -15.19 -20.67 -4.36
N LEU A 22 -15.21 -19.76 -5.33
CA LEU A 22 -14.14 -18.77 -5.52
C LEU A 22 -14.47 -17.39 -4.95
N VAL A 23 -15.74 -17.11 -4.64
CA VAL A 23 -16.17 -15.81 -4.11
C VAL A 23 -16.86 -15.96 -2.75
N ALA A 24 -17.99 -16.69 -2.69
CA ALA A 24 -18.79 -16.75 -1.47
C ALA A 24 -18.07 -17.45 -0.31
N MET A 25 -17.45 -18.61 -0.57
CA MET A 25 -16.71 -19.36 0.45
C MET A 25 -15.49 -18.58 0.99
N PRO A 26 -14.58 -18.03 0.15
CA PRO A 26 -13.49 -17.19 0.63
C PRO A 26 -13.96 -15.95 1.37
N TYR A 27 -15.05 -15.29 0.91
CA TYR A 27 -15.61 -14.15 1.62
C TYR A 27 -16.03 -14.52 3.05
N VAL A 28 -16.74 -15.63 3.23
CA VAL A 28 -17.15 -16.10 4.57
C VAL A 28 -15.93 -16.40 5.43
N GLN A 29 -14.92 -17.10 4.90
CA GLN A 29 -13.68 -17.42 5.62
C GLN A 29 -12.92 -16.17 6.07
N LEU A 30 -12.77 -15.19 5.17
CA LEU A 30 -12.02 -13.96 5.45
C LEU A 30 -12.81 -12.97 6.32
N SER A 31 -14.14 -12.98 6.25
CA SER A 31 -14.99 -12.10 7.06
C SER A 31 -14.95 -12.41 8.56
N SER A 32 -14.48 -13.61 8.93
CA SER A 32 -14.29 -14.02 10.33
C SER A 32 -12.88 -13.75 10.88
N GLU A 33 -11.97 -13.23 10.06
CA GLU A 33 -10.60 -12.93 10.50
C GLU A 33 -10.58 -11.78 11.51
N ALA A 34 -9.80 -11.97 12.58
CA ALA A 34 -9.68 -10.96 13.63
C ALA A 34 -8.90 -9.74 13.12
N VAL A 35 -9.41 -8.56 13.45
CA VAL A 35 -8.66 -7.31 13.27
C VAL A 35 -7.49 -7.32 14.27
N PRO A 36 -6.24 -7.11 13.82
CA PRO A 36 -5.11 -6.98 14.73
C PRO A 36 -5.35 -5.86 15.75
N GLU A 37 -4.99 -6.08 17.01
CA GLU A 37 -5.26 -5.14 18.11
C GLU A 37 -4.63 -3.75 17.88
N GLN A 38 -3.48 -3.70 17.20
CA GLN A 38 -2.76 -2.47 16.90
C GLN A 38 -3.26 -1.77 15.64
N LEU A 39 -4.19 -2.39 14.91
CA LEU A 39 -4.75 -1.83 13.69
C LEU A 39 -5.95 -0.95 14.03
N GLU A 40 -5.78 0.35 13.82
CA GLU A 40 -6.84 1.35 14.00
C GLU A 40 -7.45 1.76 12.66
N PRO A 41 -8.74 2.17 12.63
CA PRO A 41 -9.34 2.81 11.46
C PRO A 41 -8.58 4.07 11.04
N TYR A 42 -8.57 4.37 9.74
CA TYR A 42 -7.98 5.61 9.26
C TYR A 42 -8.68 6.84 9.84
N THR A 43 -7.89 7.80 10.32
CA THR A 43 -8.37 9.16 10.62
C THR A 43 -8.92 9.82 9.36
N THR A 44 -9.71 10.88 9.50
CA THR A 44 -10.29 11.58 8.34
C THR A 44 -9.23 12.10 7.37
N ALA A 45 -8.08 12.57 7.85
CA ALA A 45 -6.99 13.03 7.00
C ALA A 45 -6.33 11.86 6.24
N GLN A 46 -6.11 10.73 6.91
CA GLN A 46 -5.57 9.51 6.29
C GLN A 46 -6.55 8.95 5.25
N GLN A 47 -7.86 8.95 5.53
CA GLN A 47 -8.85 8.50 4.56
C GLN A 47 -8.86 9.38 3.30
N ARG A 48 -8.83 10.72 3.45
CA ARG A 48 -8.71 11.60 2.29
C ARG A 48 -7.40 11.40 1.53
N GLY A 49 -6.30 11.16 2.24
CA GLY A 49 -5.01 10.79 1.65
C GLY A 49 -5.07 9.48 0.86
N ARG A 50 -5.79 8.48 1.38
CA ARG A 50 -6.05 7.20 0.72
C ARG A 50 -6.86 7.38 -0.55
N ASP A 51 -7.88 8.23 -0.51
CA ASP A 51 -8.69 8.55 -1.68
C ASP A 51 -7.85 9.25 -2.76
N LEU A 52 -6.93 10.14 -2.35
CA LEU A 52 -5.94 10.74 -3.26
C LEU A 52 -4.96 9.70 -3.83
N TYR A 53 -4.50 8.74 -3.03
CA TYR A 53 -3.65 7.64 -3.49
C TYR A 53 -4.34 6.83 -4.59
N ILE A 54 -5.63 6.55 -4.42
CA ILE A 54 -6.47 5.87 -5.42
C ILE A 54 -6.66 6.75 -6.66
N ALA A 55 -7.07 8.00 -6.48
CA ALA A 55 -7.40 8.92 -7.57
C ALA A 55 -6.20 9.21 -8.50
N ASN A 56 -4.99 9.22 -7.94
CA ASN A 56 -3.76 9.42 -8.71
C ASN A 56 -3.16 8.11 -9.25
N GLY A 57 -3.79 6.96 -9.02
CA GLY A 57 -3.36 5.69 -9.59
C GLY A 57 -2.05 5.14 -9.01
N CYS A 58 -1.68 5.53 -7.77
CA CYS A 58 -0.45 5.06 -7.14
C CYS A 58 -0.38 3.52 -7.06
N VAL A 59 -1.53 2.87 -6.88
CA VAL A 59 -1.71 1.41 -6.86
C VAL A 59 -1.26 0.69 -8.16
N TYR A 60 -1.16 1.41 -9.28
CA TYR A 60 -0.69 0.84 -10.55
C TYR A 60 0.83 0.68 -10.58
N CYS A 61 1.58 1.35 -9.71
CA CYS A 61 3.03 1.24 -9.62
C CYS A 61 3.50 0.60 -8.32
N HIS A 62 2.71 0.70 -7.25
CA HIS A 62 3.07 0.30 -5.91
C HIS A 62 2.09 -0.74 -5.37
N SER A 63 2.61 -1.90 -4.98
CA SER A 63 1.86 -2.87 -4.21
C SER A 63 1.78 -2.47 -2.73
N GLN A 64 0.81 -3.04 -2.03
CA GLN A 64 0.70 -3.00 -0.57
C GLN A 64 0.46 -4.43 -0.06
N GLN A 65 1.34 -5.34 -0.45
CA GLN A 65 1.24 -6.78 -0.18
C GLN A 65 2.64 -7.42 -0.23
N PRO A 66 3.48 -7.27 0.81
CA PRO A 66 4.68 -8.06 0.97
C PRO A 66 4.29 -9.54 1.06
N ARG A 67 4.98 -10.38 0.28
CA ARG A 67 4.65 -11.80 0.15
C ARG A 67 5.38 -12.63 1.18
N ASP A 68 4.82 -13.80 1.45
CA ASP A 68 5.44 -14.80 2.30
C ASP A 68 6.80 -15.25 1.74
N PRO A 69 7.86 -15.37 2.57
CA PRO A 69 9.19 -15.75 2.12
C PRO A 69 9.27 -17.11 1.45
N GLY A 70 8.38 -18.05 1.81
CA GLY A 70 8.25 -19.36 1.16
C GLY A 70 7.83 -19.26 -0.30
N PHE A 71 7.17 -18.17 -0.69
CA PHE A 71 6.86 -17.85 -2.09
C PHE A 71 7.89 -16.91 -2.72
N SER A 72 8.41 -15.94 -1.97
CA SER A 72 9.41 -15.00 -2.47
C SER A 72 10.25 -14.40 -1.35
N SER A 73 11.49 -14.88 -1.17
CA SER A 73 12.46 -14.30 -0.22
C SER A 73 12.83 -12.85 -0.55
N ALA A 74 12.72 -12.46 -1.82
CA ALA A 74 13.11 -11.16 -2.33
C ALA A 74 12.39 -9.98 -1.64
N ASP A 75 11.14 -10.16 -1.19
CA ASP A 75 10.39 -9.09 -0.51
C ASP A 75 11.01 -8.78 0.88
N GLY A 76 11.43 -9.82 1.60
CA GLY A 76 12.15 -9.71 2.86
C GLY A 76 13.55 -9.12 2.69
N GLU A 77 14.30 -9.56 1.68
CA GLU A 77 15.64 -9.03 1.35
C GLU A 77 15.60 -7.54 0.96
N ARG A 78 14.52 -7.08 0.32
CA ARG A 78 14.27 -5.67 0.02
C ARG A 78 13.87 -4.84 1.25
N GLY A 79 13.72 -5.47 2.40
CA GLY A 79 13.34 -4.84 3.66
C GLY A 79 11.90 -4.30 3.66
N TRP A 80 10.96 -4.92 2.94
CA TRP A 80 9.56 -4.46 2.87
C TRP A 80 8.72 -4.85 4.10
N GLY A 81 9.33 -5.57 5.03
CA GLY A 81 8.70 -6.00 6.28
C GLY A 81 8.08 -7.38 6.18
N ARG A 82 7.26 -7.72 7.18
CA ARG A 82 6.58 -9.01 7.26
C ARG A 82 5.56 -9.20 6.12
N PRO A 83 5.19 -10.45 5.80
CA PRO A 83 4.07 -10.73 4.91
C PRO A 83 2.78 -10.09 5.40
N SER A 84 1.94 -9.66 4.47
CA SER A 84 0.58 -9.21 4.78
C SER A 84 -0.31 -10.40 5.18
N VAL A 85 -1.23 -10.19 6.12
CA VAL A 85 -2.27 -11.15 6.51
C VAL A 85 -3.66 -10.56 6.24
N PRO A 86 -4.73 -11.38 6.12
CA PRO A 86 -6.07 -10.87 5.85
C PRO A 86 -6.54 -9.73 6.76
N GLY A 87 -6.28 -9.85 8.07
CA GLY A 87 -6.67 -8.85 9.07
C GLY A 87 -6.05 -7.46 8.85
N ASP A 88 -4.91 -7.36 8.15
CA ASP A 88 -4.25 -6.08 7.86
C ASP A 88 -5.09 -5.15 6.96
N TYR A 89 -6.05 -5.73 6.24
CA TYR A 89 -6.92 -5.04 5.28
C TYR A 89 -8.34 -4.79 5.83
N ALA A 90 -8.58 -5.01 7.12
CA ALA A 90 -9.90 -4.90 7.73
C ALA A 90 -10.61 -3.56 7.46
N PHE A 91 -9.84 -2.47 7.36
CA PHE A 91 -10.34 -1.11 7.10
C PHE A 91 -10.11 -0.64 5.66
N ASP A 92 -9.63 -1.52 4.77
CA ASP A 92 -9.34 -1.17 3.38
C ASP A 92 -10.50 -1.54 2.45
N GLN A 93 -11.35 -0.56 2.14
CA GLN A 93 -12.41 -0.71 1.13
C GLN A 93 -12.22 0.30 -0.02
N PRO A 94 -11.91 -0.15 -1.27
CA PRO A 94 -11.44 -1.50 -1.63
C PRO A 94 -10.00 -1.73 -1.18
N HIS A 95 -9.53 -2.98 -1.06
CA HIS A 95 -8.12 -3.26 -0.77
C HIS A 95 -7.18 -2.67 -1.85
N LEU A 96 -5.96 -2.28 -1.43
CA LEU A 96 -4.95 -1.64 -2.30
C LEU A 96 -3.69 -2.50 -2.50
N MET A 97 -3.84 -3.82 -2.47
CA MET A 97 -2.75 -4.78 -2.64
C MET A 97 -1.87 -4.52 -3.88
N GLY A 98 -2.45 -4.00 -4.96
CA GLY A 98 -1.76 -3.74 -6.22
C GLY A 98 -1.43 -5.03 -7.00
N THR A 99 -1.14 -4.88 -8.29
CA THR A 99 -0.81 -6.02 -9.18
C THR A 99 0.53 -5.85 -9.88
N MET A 100 1.17 -4.69 -9.71
CA MET A 100 2.40 -4.30 -10.38
C MET A 100 3.36 -3.65 -9.38
N ARG A 101 4.66 -3.82 -9.62
CA ARG A 101 5.75 -3.33 -8.76
C ARG A 101 6.80 -2.58 -9.57
N THR A 102 6.34 -1.54 -10.26
CA THR A 102 7.23 -0.57 -10.94
C THR A 102 8.02 0.22 -9.89
N GLY A 103 7.36 0.59 -8.79
CA GLY A 103 7.99 1.11 -7.58
C GLY A 103 8.01 0.06 -6.46
N PRO A 104 8.64 0.37 -5.31
CA PRO A 104 8.65 -0.52 -4.16
C PRO A 104 7.25 -0.75 -3.57
N ASP A 105 7.05 -1.88 -2.91
CA ASP A 105 5.87 -2.09 -2.06
C ASP A 105 5.79 -1.02 -0.97
N LEU A 106 4.60 -0.54 -0.63
CA LEU A 106 4.36 0.57 0.32
C LEU A 106 3.70 0.14 1.64
N PHE A 107 3.40 -1.15 1.83
CA PHE A 107 2.64 -1.64 2.98
C PHE A 107 3.21 -1.25 4.35
N ASN A 108 4.54 -1.12 4.44
CA ASN A 108 5.28 -0.67 5.63
C ASN A 108 6.11 0.60 5.34
N ILE A 109 5.66 1.50 4.46
CA ILE A 109 6.44 2.72 4.15
C ILE A 109 6.50 3.70 5.34
N GLY A 110 5.48 3.73 6.21
CA GLY A 110 5.50 4.57 7.41
C GLY A 110 6.64 4.21 8.37
N ALA A 111 6.90 2.92 8.55
CA ALA A 111 8.03 2.43 9.35
C ALA A 111 9.39 2.64 8.67
N ARG A 112 9.48 2.37 7.36
CA ARG A 112 10.75 2.46 6.62
C ARG A 112 11.17 3.89 6.33
N GLN A 113 10.21 4.78 6.19
CA GLN A 113 10.46 6.18 5.92
C GLN A 113 9.51 7.08 6.72
N PRO A 114 9.81 7.34 8.01
CA PRO A 114 8.93 8.07 8.93
C PRO A 114 8.97 9.59 8.73
N SER A 115 9.88 10.11 7.89
CA SER A 115 10.05 11.55 7.70
C SER A 115 8.99 12.14 6.79
N VAL A 116 8.13 13.00 7.35
CA VAL A 116 7.17 13.83 6.58
C VAL A 116 7.89 14.61 5.48
N ASP A 117 9.06 15.18 5.78
CA ASP A 117 9.83 15.97 4.81
C ASP A 117 10.33 15.12 3.64
N TRP A 118 10.71 13.87 3.90
CA TRP A 118 11.10 12.96 2.83
C TRP A 118 9.91 12.67 1.91
N HIS A 119 8.73 12.38 2.46
CA HIS A 119 7.53 12.11 1.66
C HIS A 119 7.12 13.30 0.81
N LEU A 120 7.08 14.51 1.40
CA LEU A 120 6.74 15.73 0.67
C LEU A 120 7.76 16.04 -0.43
N LEU A 121 9.06 15.89 -0.15
CA LEU A 121 10.11 16.09 -1.15
C LEU A 121 10.04 15.03 -2.26
N HIS A 122 9.82 13.76 -1.91
CA HIS A 122 9.68 12.66 -2.87
C HIS A 122 8.45 12.86 -3.76
N LEU A 123 7.29 13.24 -3.21
CA LEU A 123 6.10 13.57 -4.00
C LEU A 123 6.33 14.76 -4.93
N TYR A 124 6.97 15.83 -4.43
CA TYR A 124 7.28 17.01 -5.26
C TYR A 124 8.23 16.66 -6.41
N ASN A 125 9.31 15.95 -6.12
CA ASN A 125 10.25 15.47 -7.12
C ASN A 125 10.98 14.20 -6.65
N PRO A 126 10.57 13.00 -7.13
CA PRO A 126 11.16 11.75 -6.68
C PRO A 126 12.67 11.65 -6.88
N ARG A 127 13.19 12.27 -7.94
CA ARG A 127 14.63 12.27 -8.27
C ARG A 127 15.47 13.09 -7.30
N ALA A 128 14.86 13.93 -6.47
CA ALA A 128 15.56 14.73 -5.47
C ALA A 128 16.04 13.89 -4.27
N VAL A 129 15.44 12.71 -4.04
CA VAL A 129 15.79 11.81 -2.94
C VAL A 129 16.06 10.38 -3.36
N VAL A 130 15.62 9.98 -4.56
CA VAL A 130 15.92 8.67 -5.16
C VAL A 130 16.43 8.91 -6.58
N GLU A 131 17.75 8.85 -6.74
CA GLU A 131 18.40 8.98 -8.04
C GLU A 131 17.86 7.91 -9.01
N GLY A 132 17.58 8.31 -10.27
CA GLY A 132 17.04 7.40 -11.28
C GLY A 132 15.57 6.99 -11.08
N SER A 133 14.85 7.57 -10.11
CA SER A 133 13.42 7.27 -9.91
C SER A 133 12.61 7.57 -11.17
N ILE A 134 11.80 6.59 -11.59
CA ILE A 134 10.85 6.72 -12.70
C ILE A 134 9.46 7.17 -12.25
N MET A 135 9.25 7.37 -10.94
CA MET A 135 7.99 7.88 -10.42
C MET A 135 7.71 9.29 -10.98
N PRO A 136 6.48 9.57 -11.46
CA PRO A 136 6.10 10.92 -11.87
C PRO A 136 6.22 11.93 -10.72
N ALA A 137 6.46 13.20 -11.03
CA ALA A 137 6.48 14.27 -10.03
C ALA A 137 5.08 14.82 -9.80
N TYR A 138 4.62 14.88 -8.55
CA TYR A 138 3.28 15.30 -8.15
C TYR A 138 3.27 16.79 -7.77
N ARG A 139 3.94 17.62 -8.58
CA ARG A 139 4.10 19.07 -8.31
C ARG A 139 2.76 19.81 -8.18
N PHE A 140 1.70 19.27 -8.79
CA PHE A 140 0.34 19.81 -8.70
C PHE A 140 -0.26 19.75 -7.29
N LEU A 141 0.30 18.94 -6.37
CA LEU A 141 -0.08 18.94 -4.96
C LEU A 141 0.64 20.03 -4.15
N PHE A 142 1.38 20.92 -4.79
CA PHE A 142 2.17 21.96 -4.15
C PHE A 142 1.89 23.32 -4.80
N ARG A 143 2.15 24.38 -4.04
CA ARG A 143 2.10 25.77 -4.53
C ARG A 143 3.48 26.41 -4.41
N VAL A 144 3.78 27.32 -5.31
CA VAL A 144 4.94 28.20 -5.20
C VAL A 144 4.43 29.58 -4.80
N VAL A 145 4.97 30.13 -3.71
CA VAL A 145 4.58 31.43 -3.16
C VAL A 145 5.82 32.27 -2.85
N ASP A 146 5.74 33.58 -3.05
CA ASP A 146 6.87 34.48 -2.76
C ASP A 146 7.16 34.55 -1.25
N THR A 147 6.12 34.54 -0.43
CA THR A 147 6.21 34.53 1.03
C THR A 147 5.17 33.55 1.59
N PRO A 148 5.60 32.46 2.26
CA PRO A 148 4.69 31.53 2.93
C PRO A 148 3.82 32.24 3.98
N ALA A 149 2.55 31.87 4.05
CA ALA A 149 1.65 32.35 5.09
C ALA A 149 1.91 31.63 6.42
N GLU A 150 1.41 32.20 7.52
CA GLU A 150 1.43 31.51 8.82
C GLU A 150 0.66 30.18 8.71
N GLY A 151 1.30 29.08 9.11
CA GLY A 151 0.74 27.72 9.01
C GLY A 151 1.04 26.98 7.70
N ASP A 152 1.64 27.61 6.69
CA ASP A 152 2.06 26.89 5.48
C ASP A 152 3.17 25.88 5.80
N ARG A 153 3.05 24.66 5.28
CA ARG A 153 4.13 23.66 5.34
C ARG A 153 5.11 23.88 4.20
N VAL A 154 6.21 24.59 4.50
CA VAL A 154 7.33 24.78 3.57
C VAL A 154 8.05 23.46 3.30
N VAL A 155 8.34 23.18 2.03
CA VAL A 155 9.10 22.01 1.59
C VAL A 155 10.45 22.48 1.04
N LYS A 156 11.53 22.06 1.69
CA LYS A 156 12.89 22.41 1.26
C LYS A 156 13.30 21.55 0.07
N ILE A 157 13.41 22.17 -1.11
CA ILE A 157 13.80 21.49 -2.33
C ILE A 157 15.29 21.74 -2.61
N PRO A 158 16.12 20.70 -2.83
CA PRO A 158 17.51 20.88 -3.20
C PRO A 158 17.65 21.51 -4.59
N GLY A 159 18.71 22.30 -4.75
CA GLY A 159 18.97 23.25 -5.85
C GLY A 159 18.33 22.94 -7.21
N PRO A 160 18.83 21.97 -8.00
CA PRO A 160 18.40 21.77 -9.38
C PRO A 160 16.93 21.31 -9.53
N TYR A 161 16.24 21.02 -8.43
CA TYR A 161 14.88 20.50 -8.44
C TYR A 161 13.83 21.53 -8.04
N GLY A 162 14.25 22.65 -7.46
CA GLY A 162 13.39 23.74 -6.98
C GLY A 162 12.77 24.57 -8.10
N PRO A 163 11.85 25.50 -7.76
CA PRO A 163 11.38 26.52 -8.69
C PRO A 163 12.48 27.56 -8.97
N GLU A 164 12.37 28.29 -10.08
CA GLU A 164 13.29 29.39 -10.43
C GLU A 164 13.23 30.54 -9.41
N SER A 165 12.04 30.79 -8.85
CA SER A 165 11.79 31.77 -7.79
C SER A 165 10.67 31.31 -6.87
N GLY A 166 10.63 31.87 -5.66
CA GLY A 166 9.61 31.58 -4.65
C GLY A 166 9.89 30.33 -3.81
N THR A 167 8.99 30.06 -2.87
CA THR A 167 9.07 28.97 -1.89
C THR A 167 7.98 27.94 -2.16
N VAL A 168 8.35 26.65 -2.13
CA VAL A 168 7.38 25.56 -2.28
C VAL A 168 6.68 25.30 -0.95
N VAL A 169 5.35 25.30 -0.98
CA VAL A 169 4.49 24.95 0.15
C VAL A 169 3.56 23.79 -0.21
N ALA A 170 3.39 22.86 0.72
CA ALA A 170 2.49 21.72 0.54
C ALA A 170 1.02 22.19 0.63
N THR A 171 0.19 21.71 -0.30
CA THR A 171 -1.27 21.85 -0.17
C THR A 171 -1.79 20.92 0.92
N ARG A 172 -3.07 21.09 1.29
CA ARG A 172 -3.75 20.15 2.19
C ARG A 172 -3.71 18.73 1.62
N GLU A 173 -3.91 18.59 0.32
CA GLU A 173 -3.92 17.30 -0.38
C GLU A 173 -2.55 16.60 -0.29
N ALA A 174 -1.43 17.33 -0.42
CA ALA A 174 -0.09 16.77 -0.20
C ALA A 174 0.11 16.27 1.23
N LEU A 175 -0.40 17.01 2.22
CA LEU A 175 -0.29 16.64 3.64
C LEU A 175 -1.15 15.42 3.96
N GLU A 176 -2.36 15.35 3.41
CA GLU A 176 -3.28 14.22 3.60
C GLU A 176 -2.75 12.95 2.94
N LEU A 177 -2.25 13.03 1.69
CA LEU A 177 -1.58 11.90 1.04
C LEU A 177 -0.36 11.44 1.86
N THR A 178 0.45 12.36 2.36
CA THR A 178 1.58 12.03 3.24
C THR A 178 1.13 11.38 4.53
N SER A 179 0.03 11.85 5.12
CA SER A 179 -0.55 11.27 6.33
C SER A 179 -1.01 9.82 6.11
N TYR A 180 -1.62 9.52 4.97
CA TYR A 180 -1.96 8.15 4.59
C TYR A 180 -0.70 7.28 4.44
N LEU A 181 0.31 7.75 3.70
CA LEU A 181 1.56 6.99 3.51
C LEU A 181 2.25 6.69 4.84
N LEU A 182 2.28 7.64 5.76
CA LEU A 182 2.84 7.42 7.11
C LEU A 182 2.00 6.47 7.97
N ALA A 183 0.69 6.36 7.71
CA ALA A 183 -0.19 5.41 8.39
C ALA A 183 0.00 3.96 7.91
N LEU A 184 0.69 3.75 6.78
CA LEU A 184 1.05 2.43 6.28
C LEU A 184 2.23 1.85 7.08
N ASP A 185 1.89 1.41 8.28
CA ASP A 185 2.75 0.69 9.20
C ASP A 185 2.00 -0.54 9.73
N ARG A 186 2.51 -1.72 9.34
CA ARG A 186 2.01 -3.04 9.73
C ARG A 186 3.12 -3.85 10.40
N THR A 187 4.07 -3.16 11.04
CA THR A 187 5.19 -3.80 11.74
C THR A 187 4.79 -4.50 13.04
N TYR A 188 3.55 -4.32 13.51
CA TYR A 188 3.01 -5.07 14.63
C TYR A 188 2.98 -6.59 14.37
N PRO A 189 3.06 -7.42 15.43
CA PRO A 189 2.94 -8.86 15.29
C PRO A 189 1.58 -9.27 14.71
N ALA A 190 1.58 -10.18 13.74
CA ALA A 190 0.36 -10.79 13.21
C ALA A 190 0.32 -12.27 13.56
N SER A 191 -0.75 -12.70 14.23
CA SER A 191 -0.94 -14.05 14.75
C SER A 191 -1.17 -15.11 13.66
N THR A 192 -1.58 -14.70 12.47
CA THR A 192 -1.86 -15.58 11.32
C THR A 192 -0.71 -15.70 10.33
N LEU A 193 0.46 -15.13 10.64
CA LEU A 193 1.65 -15.35 9.82
C LEU A 193 1.98 -16.85 9.77
N PRO A 194 2.30 -17.39 8.59
CA PRO A 194 2.89 -18.71 8.52
C PRO A 194 4.13 -18.72 9.42
N GLN A 195 4.12 -19.59 10.44
CA GLN A 195 5.35 -19.86 11.17
C GLN A 195 6.28 -20.45 10.12
N ALA A 196 7.40 -19.78 9.83
CA ALA A 196 8.50 -20.47 9.19
C ALA A 196 8.72 -21.71 10.03
N GLU A 197 8.54 -22.90 9.45
CA GLU A 197 8.91 -24.13 10.13
C GLU A 197 10.31 -23.85 10.67
N THR A 198 10.41 -23.73 11.99
CA THR A 198 11.71 -23.76 12.61
C THR A 198 12.28 -25.06 12.09
N ALA A 199 13.36 -24.95 11.32
CA ALA A 199 14.25 -26.07 11.08
C ALA A 199 14.64 -26.53 12.48
N GLN A 200 13.81 -27.42 13.05
CA GLN A 200 14.11 -28.11 14.27
C GLN A 200 15.25 -29.02 13.87
N ALA A 201 16.44 -28.48 14.10
CA ALA A 201 17.55 -29.23 14.64
C ALA A 201 17.05 -30.01 15.87
N GLN A 202 16.35 -31.11 15.61
CA GLN A 202 16.48 -32.35 16.35
C GLN A 202 17.48 -33.15 15.50
N GLY A 203 18.74 -33.36 15.90
CA GLY A 203 19.10 -33.69 17.26
C GLY A 203 18.64 -35.09 17.65
N GLU A 204 18.68 -36.05 16.73
CA GLU A 204 18.83 -37.48 17.02
C GLU A 204 20.10 -37.90 16.26
N GLY A 205 21.22 -38.23 16.89
CA GLY A 205 21.30 -39.16 18.01
C GLY A 205 21.31 -40.60 17.52
N GLN A 206 22.19 -40.94 16.56
CA GLN A 206 22.79 -42.26 16.35
C GLN A 206 24.09 -42.14 15.55
#